data_AF-A0A0N0ZW19-F1
#
_entry.id   AF-A0A0N0ZW19-F1
#
_cell.length_a   1.000
_cell.length_b   1.000
_cell.length_c   1.000
_cell.angle_alpha   90.00
_cell.angle_beta   90.00
_cell.angle_gamma   90.00
#
_symmetry.space_group_name_H-M   'P 1'
#
loop_
_entity.id
_entity.type
_entity.pdbx_description
1 polymer ?
#
loop_
_entity_poly.entity_id
_entity_poly.type
_entity_poly.pdbx_seq_one_letter_code
_entity_poly.pdbx_strand_id
1 'polypeptide(L)'
;MFYLNNNGNFPLKKLIKINTAAALLSCQVVISGCKKEEKKSIPDVVAANSSIKTTQAEDPIDYKNFNLFDIYSIDNNSFTDSFISVSDIYDDPHPVPEDLIKKQKQIPFEKLKYLELDTQHRKKMLDAIHLTENDFLFIYHYETNQLEKLPINTLKAVAYLSPYVSEGDEIEGYSYMLGFKVHSQKSSDESYGLYNNTVAAFGNKNPFAENKMKPIKWKKADPEVSKKYFQGGKPEYGKTYQAQYDDLTYYLQDFLENGQISERKLVVLNAKKEQVFEKSFVKEGEGEEFYPLNGVEMDVADYNSQWTGYLLKGKPIVIFGFLSQSFGCTVITFLDKKEPAMEIKCDNRH
;
A
#
# COMPACT_ATOMS: atom_id res chain seq x y z
N MET A 1 -17.38 -10.82 -17.71
CA MET A 1 -17.17 -12.02 -18.54
C MET A 1 -16.59 -11.59 -19.89
N PHE A 2 -15.27 -11.60 -20.03
CA PHE A 2 -14.53 -11.61 -21.30
C PHE A 2 -13.32 -12.51 -21.07
N TYR A 3 -13.28 -13.64 -21.78
CA TYR A 3 -12.16 -14.57 -21.78
C TYR A 3 -11.01 -13.96 -22.58
N LEU A 4 -9.86 -13.75 -21.94
CA LEU A 4 -8.58 -13.72 -22.65
C LEU A 4 -7.82 -14.99 -22.33
N ASN A 5 -7.96 -15.93 -23.26
CA ASN A 5 -7.04 -17.03 -23.47
C ASN A 5 -5.69 -16.43 -23.89
N ASN A 6 -4.62 -16.67 -23.13
CA ASN A 6 -3.28 -16.52 -23.69
C ASN A 6 -2.30 -17.51 -23.05
N ASN A 7 -2.06 -18.57 -23.82
CA ASN A 7 -0.86 -19.40 -23.75
C ASN A 7 0.36 -18.51 -24.04
N GLY A 8 1.05 -18.08 -22.99
CA GLY A 8 2.35 -17.43 -23.06
C GLY A 8 3.38 -18.28 -22.33
N ASN A 9 4.22 -18.98 -23.08
CA ASN A 9 5.41 -19.67 -22.58
C ASN A 9 6.24 -18.75 -21.68
N PHE A 10 6.38 -19.09 -20.41
CA PHE A 10 7.39 -18.53 -19.52
C PHE A 10 8.78 -18.90 -20.06
N PRO A 11 9.67 -17.94 -20.40
CA PRO A 11 11.05 -18.28 -20.68
C PRO A 11 11.76 -18.58 -19.35
N LEU A 12 12.07 -19.87 -19.13
CA LEU A 12 13.02 -20.33 -18.11
C LEU A 12 14.29 -19.47 -18.18
N LYS A 13 14.53 -18.65 -17.15
CA LYS A 13 15.83 -18.02 -16.95
C LYS A 13 16.88 -19.12 -16.78
N LYS A 14 17.89 -19.09 -17.65
CA LYS A 14 19.07 -19.96 -17.63
C LYS A 14 19.74 -19.93 -16.25
N LEU A 15 19.75 -21.08 -15.58
CA LEU A 15 20.64 -21.36 -14.45
C LEU A 15 22.09 -21.27 -14.91
N ILE A 16 22.83 -20.29 -14.39
CA ILE A 16 24.28 -20.25 -14.47
C ILE A 16 24.83 -21.34 -13.53
N LYS A 17 25.46 -22.35 -14.12
CA LYS A 17 26.26 -23.35 -13.41
C LYS A 17 27.52 -22.67 -12.86
N ILE A 18 27.68 -22.63 -11.54
CA ILE A 18 28.99 -22.40 -10.91
C ILE A 18 29.47 -23.75 -10.38
N ASN A 19 30.50 -24.28 -11.03
CA ASN A 19 31.22 -25.48 -10.62
C ASN A 19 32.38 -25.10 -9.69
N THR A 20 32.46 -25.83 -8.57
CA THR A 20 33.66 -26.28 -7.83
C THR A 20 34.71 -25.27 -7.37
N ALA A 21 34.91 -25.21 -6.03
CA ALA A 21 36.11 -25.79 -5.40
C ALA A 21 35.95 -25.86 -3.88
N ALA A 22 35.99 -27.08 -3.35
CA ALA A 22 36.20 -27.35 -1.93
C ALA A 22 37.70 -27.27 -1.61
N ALA A 23 38.06 -26.64 -0.50
CA ALA A 23 39.37 -26.84 0.13
C ALA A 23 39.18 -26.91 1.65
N LEU A 24 39.15 -28.16 2.12
CA LEU A 24 39.38 -28.55 3.51
C LEU A 24 40.84 -28.23 3.87
N LEU A 25 41.05 -27.59 5.02
CA LEU A 25 42.31 -27.70 5.76
C LEU A 25 42.00 -27.66 7.26
N SER A 26 42.16 -28.81 7.88
CA SER A 26 41.98 -29.10 9.29
C SER A 26 43.35 -29.29 9.97
N CYS A 27 43.36 -28.94 11.26
CA CYS A 27 44.32 -29.33 12.31
C CYS A 27 45.72 -28.65 12.24
N GLN A 28 46.32 -28.16 13.34
CA GLN A 28 46.42 -28.78 14.66
C GLN A 28 46.49 -27.77 15.83
N VAL A 29 45.98 -28.25 16.97
CA VAL A 29 46.16 -27.78 18.35
C VAL A 29 47.47 -28.33 18.92
N VAL A 30 48.27 -27.54 19.64
CA VAL A 30 48.98 -27.98 20.88
C VAL A 30 49.23 -26.81 21.86
N ILE A 31 48.46 -26.84 22.96
CA ILE A 31 48.77 -26.67 24.40
C ILE A 31 50.03 -25.87 24.86
N SER A 32 49.82 -24.86 25.72
CA SER A 32 50.27 -24.81 27.14
C SER A 32 50.65 -23.40 27.60
N GLY A 33 50.08 -22.95 28.73
CA GLY A 33 50.68 -21.87 29.52
C GLY A 33 49.71 -21.05 30.36
N CYS A 34 49.29 -21.59 31.51
CA CYS A 34 48.71 -20.77 32.58
C CYS A 34 49.74 -19.74 33.06
N LYS A 35 49.42 -18.44 32.98
CA LYS A 35 50.02 -17.42 33.83
C LYS A 35 48.92 -16.61 34.52
N LYS A 36 49.08 -16.55 35.84
CA LYS A 36 48.25 -15.91 36.85
C LYS A 36 48.48 -14.41 36.78
N GLU A 37 47.44 -13.62 36.47
CA GLU A 37 47.51 -12.16 36.56
C GLU A 37 46.99 -11.67 37.91
N GLU A 38 47.77 -10.76 38.49
CA GLU A 38 47.55 -10.12 39.77
C GLU A 38 46.40 -9.10 39.71
N LYS A 39 45.66 -9.03 40.82
CA LYS A 39 44.67 -7.99 41.10
C LYS A 39 45.31 -6.60 41.03
N LYS A 40 44.79 -5.73 40.15
CA LYS A 40 44.84 -4.28 40.32
C LYS A 40 43.45 -3.72 40.50
N SER A 41 43.32 -2.93 41.56
CA SER A 41 42.15 -2.20 42.02
C SER A 41 41.61 -1.23 40.97
N ILE A 42 40.30 -1.25 40.78
CA ILE A 42 39.52 -0.25 40.04
C ILE A 42 39.37 0.99 40.92
N PRO A 43 39.69 2.21 40.44
CA PRO A 43 39.17 3.44 41.01
C PRO A 43 37.82 3.79 40.38
N ASP A 44 36.88 4.23 41.23
CA ASP A 44 35.59 4.81 40.84
C ASP A 44 35.74 5.95 39.83
N VAL A 45 34.98 5.87 38.72
CA VAL A 45 34.70 7.01 37.84
C VAL A 45 33.20 7.13 37.62
N VAL A 46 32.62 8.01 38.43
CA VAL A 46 31.59 9.01 38.13
C VAL A 46 30.65 8.71 36.95
N ALA A 47 29.38 8.54 37.29
CA ALA A 47 28.25 8.52 36.36
C ALA A 47 28.27 9.72 35.41
N ALA A 48 28.60 9.48 34.14
CA ALA A 48 28.32 10.39 33.06
C ALA A 48 26.83 10.23 32.70
N ASN A 49 26.03 11.25 33.05
CA ASN A 49 24.70 11.45 32.52
C ASN A 49 24.79 11.58 30.99
N SER A 50 24.63 10.45 30.30
CA SER A 50 24.37 10.39 28.87
C SER A 50 22.94 10.87 28.65
N SER A 51 22.79 12.18 28.47
CA SER A 51 21.60 12.77 27.90
C SER A 51 21.47 12.25 26.46
N ILE A 52 20.62 11.24 26.28
CA ILE A 52 20.13 10.84 24.98
C ILE A 52 19.58 12.12 24.34
N LYS A 53 20.18 12.56 23.23
CA LYS A 53 19.62 13.62 22.40
C LYS A 53 18.21 13.19 22.04
N THR A 54 17.23 13.77 22.71
CA THR A 54 15.83 13.71 22.34
C THR A 54 15.77 14.24 20.92
N THR A 55 15.58 13.34 19.95
CA THR A 55 15.16 13.68 18.60
C THR A 55 14.00 14.66 18.77
N GLN A 56 14.06 15.82 18.10
CA GLN A 56 12.97 16.81 18.12
C GLN A 56 11.64 16.04 17.97
N ALA A 57 10.71 16.29 18.89
CA ALA A 57 9.35 15.80 18.73
C ALA A 57 8.89 16.31 17.36
N GLU A 58 8.67 15.38 16.44
CA GLU A 58 8.14 15.74 15.12
C GLU A 58 6.83 16.48 15.37
N ASP A 59 6.70 17.66 14.79
CA ASP A 59 5.45 18.40 14.88
C ASP A 59 4.29 17.48 14.46
N PRO A 60 3.18 17.48 15.22
CA PRO A 60 2.04 16.62 14.91
C PRO A 60 1.52 16.91 13.50
N ILE A 61 1.14 15.85 12.79
CA ILE A 61 0.49 15.94 11.47
C ILE A 61 -0.98 16.29 11.68
N ASP A 62 -1.45 17.28 10.93
CA ASP A 62 -2.87 17.58 10.84
C ASP A 62 -3.55 16.61 9.86
N TYR A 63 -4.44 15.77 10.38
CA TYR A 63 -5.17 14.77 9.60
C TYR A 63 -6.55 15.26 9.11
N LYS A 64 -6.94 16.53 9.35
CA LYS A 64 -8.29 17.02 9.05
C LYS A 64 -8.69 16.91 7.57
N ASN A 65 -7.76 17.22 6.67
CA ASN A 65 -7.96 17.16 5.21
C ASN A 65 -7.01 16.15 4.55
N PHE A 66 -6.56 15.16 5.33
CA PHE A 66 -5.58 14.18 4.87
C PHE A 66 -6.26 13.08 4.06
N ASN A 67 -5.66 12.75 2.92
CA ASN A 67 -6.12 11.69 2.04
C ASN A 67 -4.92 10.83 1.62
N LEU A 68 -5.18 9.53 1.51
CA LEU A 68 -4.28 8.60 0.83
C LEU A 68 -4.78 8.40 -0.59
N PHE A 69 -3.85 8.23 -1.52
CA PHE A 69 -4.15 8.04 -2.93
C PHE A 69 -3.42 6.82 -3.45
N ASP A 70 -4.07 6.15 -4.40
CA ASP A 70 -3.47 5.14 -5.24
C ASP A 70 -2.76 5.80 -6.44
N ILE A 71 -1.92 5.03 -7.13
CA ILE A 71 -1.10 5.51 -8.25
C ILE A 71 -1.38 4.62 -9.46
N TYR A 72 -1.97 5.23 -10.49
CA TYR A 72 -2.36 4.56 -11.72
C TYR A 72 -1.30 4.65 -12.79
N SER A 73 -1.29 3.65 -13.65
CA SER A 73 -0.65 3.71 -14.96
C SER A 73 -1.70 4.06 -16.01
N ILE A 74 -1.52 5.19 -16.71
CA ILE A 74 -2.39 5.62 -17.82
C ILE A 74 -1.60 5.56 -19.12
N ASP A 75 -2.14 4.85 -20.10
CA ASP A 75 -1.59 4.84 -21.45
C ASP A 75 -1.90 6.14 -22.19
N ASN A 76 -0.85 6.80 -22.66
CA ASN A 76 -0.91 8.07 -23.34
C ASN A 76 0.07 8.10 -24.54
N ASN A 77 -0.45 7.79 -25.73
CA ASN A 77 0.25 7.98 -27.01
C ASN A 77 1.73 7.50 -27.01
N SER A 78 1.92 6.19 -26.77
CA SER A 78 3.22 5.50 -26.68
C SER A 78 4.01 5.70 -25.38
N PHE A 79 3.45 6.39 -24.39
CA PHE A 79 3.97 6.42 -23.03
C PHE A 79 2.97 5.84 -22.06
N THR A 80 3.48 5.34 -20.94
CA THR A 80 2.66 5.08 -19.75
C THR A 80 3.01 6.13 -18.70
N ASP A 81 2.01 6.91 -18.35
CA ASP A 81 2.10 7.97 -17.36
C ASP A 81 1.69 7.42 -15.99
N SER A 82 2.49 7.71 -14.96
CA SER A 82 2.13 7.44 -13.58
C SER A 82 1.30 8.61 -13.07
N PHE A 83 0.07 8.34 -12.64
CA PHE A 83 -0.94 9.35 -12.38
C PHE A 83 -1.60 9.13 -11.02
N ILE A 84 -1.74 10.23 -10.28
CA ILE A 84 -2.53 10.27 -9.04
C ILE A 84 -3.75 11.12 -9.32
N SER A 85 -4.92 10.51 -9.24
CA SER A 85 -6.18 11.23 -9.34
C SER A 85 -6.55 11.88 -8.02
N VAL A 86 -7.11 13.08 -8.09
CA VAL A 86 -7.72 13.81 -6.97
C VAL A 86 -9.22 14.01 -7.17
N SER A 87 -9.82 13.40 -8.20
CA SER A 87 -11.24 13.57 -8.53
C SER A 87 -12.18 13.21 -7.38
N ASP A 88 -11.82 12.22 -6.55
CA ASP A 88 -12.63 11.78 -5.40
C ASP A 88 -12.84 12.87 -4.33
N ILE A 89 -11.99 13.89 -4.33
CA ILE A 89 -12.02 15.01 -3.38
C ILE A 89 -12.12 16.38 -4.07
N TYR A 90 -12.34 16.39 -5.38
CA TYR A 90 -12.49 17.60 -6.18
C TYR A 90 -13.89 17.64 -6.80
N ASP A 91 -14.75 18.52 -6.28
CA ASP A 91 -16.18 18.56 -6.56
C ASP A 91 -16.60 19.63 -7.59
N ASP A 92 -15.64 20.29 -8.23
CA ASP A 92 -15.99 21.34 -9.18
C ASP A 92 -16.56 20.77 -10.50
N PRO A 93 -17.73 21.24 -10.95
CA PRO A 93 -18.39 20.73 -12.16
C PRO A 93 -17.69 21.15 -13.47
N HIS A 94 -16.77 22.12 -13.42
CA HIS A 94 -15.99 22.61 -14.55
C HIS A 94 -14.49 22.39 -14.28
N PRO A 95 -14.04 21.12 -14.25
CA PRO A 95 -12.65 20.77 -13.99
C PRO A 95 -11.71 21.15 -15.14
N VAL A 96 -12.25 21.28 -16.35
CA VAL A 96 -11.52 21.60 -17.58
C VAL A 96 -12.16 22.82 -18.27
N PRO A 97 -11.43 23.52 -19.18
CA PRO A 97 -11.98 24.70 -19.86
C PRO A 97 -13.28 24.40 -20.62
N GLU A 98 -14.35 25.14 -20.34
CA GLU A 98 -15.66 24.94 -20.98
C GLU A 98 -15.61 25.05 -22.51
N ASP A 99 -14.74 25.91 -23.03
CA ASP A 99 -14.58 26.10 -24.48
C ASP A 99 -14.10 24.83 -25.18
N LEU A 100 -13.32 23.99 -24.49
CA LEU A 100 -12.90 22.68 -24.99
C LEU A 100 -14.12 21.77 -25.13
N ILE A 101 -14.96 21.70 -24.09
CA ILE A 101 -16.19 20.89 -24.07
C ILE A 101 -17.16 21.34 -25.17
N LYS A 102 -17.37 22.65 -25.32
CA LYS A 102 -18.25 23.22 -26.36
C LYS A 102 -17.75 22.93 -27.79
N LYS A 103 -16.42 22.84 -27.98
CA LYS A 103 -15.79 22.61 -29.28
C LYS A 103 -15.34 21.16 -29.49
N GLN A 104 -15.68 20.24 -28.59
CA GLN A 104 -15.17 18.86 -28.58
C GLN A 104 -15.32 18.15 -29.93
N LYS A 105 -16.45 18.35 -30.64
CA LYS A 105 -16.75 17.73 -31.95
C LYS A 105 -15.84 18.21 -33.09
N GLN A 106 -15.11 19.31 -32.88
CA GLN A 106 -14.16 19.90 -33.83
C GLN A 106 -12.71 19.54 -33.49
N ILE A 107 -12.48 18.90 -32.34
CA ILE A 107 -11.16 18.54 -31.84
C ILE A 107 -10.97 17.03 -32.08
N PRO A 108 -9.84 16.60 -32.69
CA PRO A 108 -9.54 15.17 -32.81
C PRO A 108 -9.56 14.47 -31.44
N PHE A 109 -10.19 13.30 -31.35
CA PHE A 109 -10.38 12.57 -30.10
C PHE A 109 -9.06 12.34 -29.33
N GLU A 110 -7.97 12.04 -30.03
CA GLU A 110 -6.64 11.88 -29.42
C GLU A 110 -6.15 13.12 -28.66
N LYS A 111 -6.59 14.33 -29.05
CA LYS A 111 -6.27 15.56 -28.32
C LYS A 111 -7.18 15.81 -27.12
N LEU A 112 -8.31 15.11 -27.04
CA LEU A 112 -9.25 15.20 -25.92
C LEU A 112 -8.89 14.25 -24.78
N LYS A 113 -8.11 13.20 -25.06
CA LYS A 113 -7.68 12.20 -24.06
C LYS A 113 -6.79 12.73 -22.95
N TYR A 114 -6.05 13.80 -23.21
CA TYR A 114 -5.08 14.38 -22.29
C TYR A 114 -5.04 15.89 -22.40
N LEU A 115 -5.12 16.56 -21.25
CA LEU A 115 -5.01 18.01 -21.13
C LEU A 115 -4.04 18.34 -20.01
N GLU A 116 -3.11 19.26 -20.27
CA GLU A 116 -2.37 19.92 -19.20
C GLU A 116 -3.19 21.11 -18.71
N LEU A 117 -3.44 21.19 -17.41
CA LEU A 117 -4.25 22.26 -16.83
C LEU A 117 -3.49 23.58 -16.89
N ASP A 118 -4.18 24.64 -17.32
CA ASP A 118 -3.63 25.99 -17.26
C ASP A 118 -3.47 26.47 -15.81
N THR A 119 -2.82 27.62 -15.63
CA THR A 119 -2.57 28.19 -14.30
C THR A 119 -3.84 28.43 -13.50
N GLN A 120 -4.96 28.80 -14.14
CA GLN A 120 -6.22 29.07 -13.45
C GLN A 120 -6.84 27.78 -12.92
N HIS A 121 -6.95 26.75 -13.77
CA HIS A 121 -7.51 25.45 -13.39
C HIS A 121 -6.61 24.71 -12.40
N ARG A 122 -5.29 24.79 -12.56
CA ARG A 122 -4.34 24.26 -11.57
C ARG A 122 -4.52 24.91 -10.21
N LYS A 123 -4.58 26.25 -10.15
CA LYS A 123 -4.78 26.96 -8.88
C LYS A 123 -6.10 26.55 -8.24
N LYS A 124 -7.17 26.48 -9.02
CA LYS A 124 -8.50 26.06 -8.58
C LYS A 124 -8.50 24.64 -7.99
N MET A 125 -7.83 23.71 -8.68
CA MET A 125 -7.63 22.34 -8.21
C MET A 125 -6.89 22.31 -6.87
N LEU A 126 -5.74 22.99 -6.77
CA LEU A 126 -4.94 23.07 -5.55
C LEU A 126 -5.72 23.66 -4.37
N ASP A 127 -6.42 24.79 -4.60
CA ASP A 127 -7.22 25.46 -3.57
C ASP A 127 -8.32 24.52 -3.04
N ALA A 128 -9.02 23.81 -3.93
CA ALA A 128 -10.13 22.91 -3.59
C ALA A 128 -9.67 21.71 -2.75
N ILE A 129 -8.50 21.14 -3.05
CA ILE A 129 -7.93 20.02 -2.31
C ILE A 129 -7.02 20.46 -1.15
N HIS A 130 -7.04 21.74 -0.81
CA HIS A 130 -6.29 22.35 0.30
C HIS A 130 -4.77 22.19 0.23
N LEU A 131 -4.22 22.33 -0.98
CA LEU A 131 -2.78 22.29 -1.24
C LEU A 131 -2.26 23.63 -1.76
N THR A 132 -0.95 23.79 -1.69
CA THR A 132 -0.19 24.93 -2.20
C THR A 132 0.96 24.45 -3.07
N GLU A 133 1.51 25.34 -3.89
CA GLU A 133 2.69 25.04 -4.72
C GLU A 133 3.96 24.71 -3.91
N ASN A 134 3.96 24.99 -2.60
CA ASN A 134 5.07 24.71 -1.70
C ASN A 134 4.94 23.36 -0.99
N ASP A 135 3.81 22.68 -1.15
CA ASP A 135 3.60 21.35 -0.60
C ASP A 135 4.32 20.28 -1.43
N PHE A 136 4.28 19.06 -0.90
CA PHE A 136 4.94 17.90 -1.49
C PHE A 136 3.95 16.77 -1.71
N LEU A 137 4.22 15.99 -2.74
CA LEU A 137 3.75 14.62 -2.90
C LEU A 137 4.76 13.69 -2.20
N PHE A 138 4.25 12.83 -1.32
CA PHE A 138 4.96 11.73 -0.72
C PHE A 138 4.44 10.42 -1.28
N ILE A 139 5.30 9.59 -1.85
CA ILE A 139 4.96 8.23 -2.30
C ILE A 139 5.75 7.26 -1.43
N TYR A 140 5.06 6.40 -0.71
CA TYR A 140 5.68 5.43 0.19
C TYR A 140 5.48 4.01 -0.31
N HIS A 141 6.58 3.38 -0.71
CA HIS A 141 6.70 1.97 -1.03
C HIS A 141 6.88 1.20 0.28
N TYR A 142 5.77 0.73 0.85
CA TYR A 142 5.79 0.14 2.19
C TYR A 142 6.40 -1.27 2.23
N GLU A 143 6.54 -1.94 1.08
CA GLU A 143 7.25 -3.21 0.97
C GLU A 143 8.77 -3.06 1.01
N THR A 144 9.31 -2.13 0.22
CA THR A 144 10.75 -1.88 0.13
C THR A 144 11.25 -0.86 1.15
N ASN A 145 10.33 -0.23 1.88
CA ASN A 145 10.58 0.90 2.75
C ASN A 145 11.32 2.04 2.00
N GLN A 146 10.74 2.51 0.90
CA GLN A 146 11.27 3.64 0.16
C GLN A 146 10.26 4.78 0.15
N LEU A 147 10.72 5.98 0.48
CA LEU A 147 9.93 7.20 0.44
C LEU A 147 10.45 8.12 -0.64
N GLU A 148 9.60 8.44 -1.60
CA GLU A 148 9.84 9.49 -2.57
C GLU A 148 9.15 10.78 -2.12
N LYS A 149 9.82 11.91 -2.34
CA LYS A 149 9.32 13.24 -2.02
C LYS A 149 9.48 14.15 -3.24
N LEU A 150 8.36 14.60 -3.79
CA LEU A 150 8.30 15.41 -5.00
C LEU A 150 7.62 16.76 -4.71
N PRO A 151 8.26 17.90 -5.00
CA PRO A 151 7.60 19.21 -4.84
C PRO A 151 6.42 19.34 -5.81
N ILE A 152 5.26 19.78 -5.33
CA ILE A 152 4.05 19.91 -6.16
C ILE A 152 4.27 20.83 -7.37
N ASN A 153 5.03 21.91 -7.21
CA ASN A 153 5.35 22.85 -8.28
C ASN A 153 6.17 22.25 -9.44
N THR A 154 6.74 21.06 -9.27
CA THR A 154 7.43 20.32 -10.35
C THR A 154 6.52 19.36 -11.10
N LEU A 155 5.36 19.01 -10.52
CA LEU A 155 4.42 18.06 -11.11
C LEU A 155 3.50 18.76 -12.11
N LYS A 156 3.18 18.08 -13.21
CA LYS A 156 2.17 18.57 -14.15
C LYS A 156 0.78 18.28 -13.60
N ALA A 157 -0.05 19.31 -13.48
CA ALA A 157 -1.48 19.16 -13.22
C ALA A 157 -2.17 18.86 -14.55
N VAL A 158 -2.91 17.77 -14.61
CA VAL A 158 -3.42 17.21 -15.86
C VAL A 158 -4.85 16.69 -15.67
N ALA A 159 -5.55 16.59 -16.79
CA ALA A 159 -6.83 15.91 -16.89
C ALA A 159 -6.72 14.81 -17.95
N TYR A 160 -6.96 13.57 -17.56
CA TYR A 160 -7.09 12.44 -18.47
C TYR A 160 -8.55 12.14 -18.71
N LEU A 161 -8.92 11.86 -19.96
CA LEU A 161 -10.25 11.37 -20.23
C LEU A 161 -10.41 9.97 -19.62
N SER A 162 -11.57 9.72 -18.98
CA SER A 162 -11.90 8.42 -18.40
C SER A 162 -11.74 7.31 -19.45
N PRO A 163 -11.21 6.12 -19.07
CA PRO A 163 -11.08 4.98 -19.97
C PRO A 163 -12.44 4.44 -20.46
N TYR A 164 -13.56 4.88 -19.86
CA TYR A 164 -14.92 4.52 -20.24
C TYR A 164 -15.52 5.39 -21.34
N VAL A 165 -14.80 6.39 -21.82
CA VAL A 165 -15.27 7.29 -22.89
C VAL A 165 -14.64 6.88 -24.21
N SER A 166 -15.49 6.69 -25.22
CA SER A 166 -15.10 6.29 -26.57
C SER A 166 -15.19 7.47 -27.55
N GLU A 167 -14.53 7.33 -28.71
CA GLU A 167 -14.67 8.30 -29.78
C GLU A 167 -16.14 8.39 -30.24
N GLY A 168 -16.68 9.61 -30.26
CA GLY A 168 -18.07 9.88 -30.63
C GLY A 168 -19.02 10.04 -29.45
N ASP A 169 -18.61 9.69 -28.23
CA ASP A 169 -19.37 9.97 -27.01
C ASP A 169 -19.39 11.49 -26.72
N GLU A 170 -20.45 11.96 -26.09
CA GLU A 170 -20.50 13.33 -25.57
C GLU A 170 -19.65 13.41 -24.30
N ILE A 171 -18.62 14.26 -24.32
CA ILE A 171 -17.70 14.48 -23.21
C ILE A 171 -18.22 15.62 -22.35
N GLU A 172 -18.25 15.40 -21.04
CA GLU A 172 -18.60 16.41 -20.04
C GLU A 172 -17.42 16.66 -19.09
N GLY A 173 -17.55 17.65 -18.20
CA GLY A 173 -16.51 17.93 -17.19
C GLY A 173 -16.17 16.71 -16.34
N TYR A 174 -17.20 15.99 -15.87
CA TYR A 174 -17.02 14.79 -15.05
C TYR A 174 -16.38 13.63 -15.82
N SER A 175 -16.31 13.66 -17.16
CA SER A 175 -15.64 12.63 -17.96
C SER A 175 -14.13 12.60 -17.75
N TYR A 176 -13.56 13.66 -17.17
CA TYR A 176 -12.12 13.78 -16.91
C TYR A 176 -11.72 13.37 -15.50
N MET A 177 -10.65 12.57 -15.40
CA MET A 177 -9.89 12.29 -14.19
C MET A 177 -8.86 13.39 -13.99
N LEU A 178 -8.96 14.13 -12.90
CA LEU A 178 -8.06 15.25 -12.60
C LEU A 178 -7.01 14.84 -11.60
N GLY A 179 -5.79 15.35 -11.78
CA GLY A 179 -4.74 15.14 -10.79
C GLY A 179 -3.36 15.47 -11.29
N PHE A 180 -2.38 14.72 -10.82
CA PHE A 180 -0.97 14.97 -11.09
C PHE A 180 -0.33 13.84 -11.86
N LYS A 181 0.38 14.20 -12.92
CA LYS A 181 1.33 13.30 -13.58
C LYS A 181 2.65 13.30 -12.81
N VAL A 182 3.04 12.11 -12.35
CA VAL A 182 4.24 11.87 -11.54
C VAL A 182 5.45 11.56 -12.42
N HIS A 183 5.32 10.57 -13.31
CA HIS A 183 6.39 10.15 -14.22
C HIS A 183 5.82 9.73 -15.58
N SER A 184 6.66 9.68 -16.62
CA SER A 184 6.30 9.20 -17.97
C SER A 184 7.36 8.21 -18.46
N GLN A 185 6.94 7.04 -18.91
CA GLN A 185 7.84 5.96 -19.35
C GLN A 185 7.51 5.50 -20.76
N LYS A 186 8.51 5.10 -21.55
CA LYS A 186 8.34 4.71 -22.96
C LYS A 186 7.86 3.27 -23.18
N SER A 187 7.81 2.43 -22.15
CA SER A 187 7.35 1.04 -22.28
C SER A 187 6.41 0.64 -21.15
N SER A 188 5.35 -0.08 -21.51
CA SER A 188 4.38 -0.64 -20.56
C SER A 188 5.02 -1.67 -19.63
N ASP A 189 6.01 -2.41 -20.12
CA ASP A 189 6.67 -3.50 -19.37
C ASP A 189 7.49 -3.00 -18.18
N GLU A 190 8.09 -1.82 -18.26
CA GLU A 190 8.85 -1.20 -17.16
C GLU A 190 7.93 -0.55 -16.11
N SER A 191 6.71 -0.19 -16.50
CA SER A 191 5.72 0.46 -15.62
C SER A 191 4.90 -0.55 -14.80
N TYR A 192 4.80 -1.80 -15.27
CA TYR A 192 3.93 -2.80 -14.64
C TYR A 192 4.45 -3.19 -13.26
N GLY A 193 3.64 -2.89 -12.25
CA GLY A 193 3.95 -3.17 -10.85
C GLY A 193 4.93 -2.20 -10.19
N LEU A 194 5.31 -1.09 -10.85
CA LEU A 194 6.20 -0.09 -10.26
C LEU A 194 5.66 0.49 -8.95
N TYR A 195 4.34 0.70 -8.90
CA TYR A 195 3.65 1.23 -7.72
C TYR A 195 2.87 0.16 -6.95
N ASN A 196 3.20 -1.13 -7.16
CA ASN A 196 2.72 -2.17 -6.27
C ASN A 196 3.19 -1.87 -4.86
N ASN A 197 2.30 -2.09 -3.89
CA ASN A 197 2.61 -1.87 -2.49
C ASN A 197 3.04 -0.43 -2.16
N THR A 198 2.37 0.54 -2.80
CA THR A 198 2.57 1.97 -2.54
C THR A 198 1.30 2.64 -2.04
N VAL A 199 1.49 3.74 -1.33
CA VAL A 199 0.44 4.72 -1.05
C VAL A 199 1.02 6.12 -1.23
N ALA A 200 0.22 7.03 -1.77
CA ALA A 200 0.58 8.43 -1.94
C ALA A 200 -0.19 9.33 -0.96
N ALA A 201 0.41 10.46 -0.60
CA ALA A 201 -0.22 11.51 0.17
C ALA A 201 0.37 12.87 -0.20
N PHE A 202 -0.45 13.90 -0.20
CA PHE A 202 0.00 15.29 -0.38
C PHE A 202 0.05 16.03 0.97
N GLY A 203 0.99 16.97 1.09
CA GLY A 203 1.05 17.89 2.22
C GLY A 203 2.42 18.53 2.42
N ASN A 204 2.54 19.36 3.45
CA ASN A 204 3.81 20.02 3.79
C ASN A 204 4.79 19.12 4.57
N LYS A 205 4.31 17.99 5.11
CA LYS A 205 5.06 17.08 6.00
C LYS A 205 4.87 15.64 5.57
N ASN A 206 5.92 14.83 5.73
CA ASN A 206 5.86 13.38 5.48
C ASN A 206 4.91 12.73 6.51
N PRO A 207 3.81 12.11 6.07
CA PRO A 207 2.85 11.50 6.97
C PRO A 207 3.21 10.05 7.37
N PHE A 208 4.15 9.41 6.66
CA PHE A 208 4.39 7.98 6.74
C PHE A 208 5.38 7.59 7.83
N ALA A 209 5.07 6.52 8.55
CA ALA A 209 5.96 5.90 9.52
C ALA A 209 6.85 4.86 8.83
N GLU A 210 8.03 5.31 8.39
CA GLU A 210 9.01 4.48 7.69
C GLU A 210 9.52 3.33 8.58
N ASN A 211 9.77 2.17 7.96
CA ASN A 211 10.28 0.92 8.54
C ASN A 211 9.34 0.24 9.54
N LYS A 212 8.05 0.59 9.53
CA LYS A 212 7.08 0.06 10.49
C LYS A 212 6.01 -0.84 9.87
N MET A 213 5.97 -0.96 8.55
CA MET A 213 5.09 -1.89 7.85
C MET A 213 5.78 -3.24 7.63
N LYS A 214 5.02 -4.33 7.77
CA LYS A 214 5.49 -5.70 7.53
C LYS A 214 4.40 -6.51 6.83
N PRO A 215 4.76 -7.43 5.93
CA PRO A 215 3.79 -8.37 5.39
C PRO A 215 3.37 -9.33 6.51
N ILE A 216 2.07 -9.65 6.58
CA ILE A 216 1.58 -10.63 7.54
C ILE A 216 1.99 -12.01 7.04
N LYS A 217 2.72 -12.78 7.84
CA LYS A 217 3.12 -14.16 7.49
C LYS A 217 2.23 -15.15 8.23
N TRP A 218 1.19 -15.61 7.55
CA TRP A 218 0.22 -16.53 8.11
C TRP A 218 0.80 -17.94 8.24
N LYS A 219 0.38 -18.64 9.28
CA LYS A 219 0.62 -20.08 9.47
C LYS A 219 -0.65 -20.71 9.99
N LYS A 220 -0.84 -22.00 9.71
CA LYS A 220 -1.95 -22.75 10.29
C LYS A 220 -1.90 -22.66 11.83
N ALA A 221 -3.04 -22.37 12.44
CA ALA A 221 -3.19 -22.32 13.89
C ALA A 221 -3.57 -23.69 14.47
N ASP A 222 -3.42 -23.83 15.79
CA ASP A 222 -3.93 -24.99 16.52
C ASP A 222 -5.48 -25.02 16.44
N PRO A 223 -6.12 -26.19 16.22
CA PRO A 223 -7.58 -26.31 16.19
C PRO A 223 -8.32 -25.73 17.41
N GLU A 224 -7.68 -25.71 18.59
CA GLU A 224 -8.26 -25.17 19.81
C GLU A 224 -8.40 -23.63 19.77
N VAL A 225 -7.60 -22.94 18.94
CA VAL A 225 -7.73 -21.49 18.71
C VAL A 225 -9.10 -21.14 18.15
N SER A 226 -9.57 -21.94 17.18
CA SER A 226 -10.88 -21.75 16.56
C SER A 226 -11.98 -21.75 17.61
N LYS A 227 -12.06 -22.83 18.42
CA LYS A 227 -13.06 -22.99 19.47
C LYS A 227 -13.00 -21.90 20.55
N LYS A 228 -11.80 -21.42 20.85
CA LYS A 228 -11.57 -20.47 21.93
C LYS A 228 -11.99 -19.05 21.57
N TYR A 229 -11.62 -18.57 20.38
CA TYR A 229 -11.77 -17.16 20.01
C TYR A 229 -12.86 -16.91 18.96
N PHE A 230 -13.35 -17.97 18.31
CA PHE A 230 -14.38 -17.88 17.29
C PHE A 230 -15.56 -18.75 17.74
N GLN A 231 -16.53 -18.12 18.39
CA GLN A 231 -17.77 -18.77 18.85
C GLN A 231 -18.97 -18.09 18.21
N GLY A 232 -19.98 -18.90 17.85
CA GLY A 232 -21.32 -18.44 17.48
C GLY A 232 -21.57 -18.27 15.98
N GLY A 233 -22.35 -19.19 15.41
CA GLY A 233 -23.13 -18.99 14.17
C GLY A 233 -22.63 -19.72 12.91
N LYS A 234 -23.59 -20.15 12.07
CA LYS A 234 -23.37 -20.58 10.66
C LYS A 234 -22.78 -19.39 9.91
N PRO A 235 -21.60 -19.51 9.29
CA PRO A 235 -21.30 -20.55 8.30
C PRO A 235 -20.47 -21.75 8.82
N GLU A 236 -20.15 -22.70 7.93
CA GLU A 236 -19.25 -23.82 8.22
C GLU A 236 -17.85 -23.30 8.57
N TYR A 237 -17.18 -23.92 9.54
CA TYR A 237 -15.83 -23.50 9.94
C TYR A 237 -14.80 -24.01 8.93
N GLY A 238 -14.06 -23.09 8.33
CA GLY A 238 -12.90 -23.38 7.51
C GLY A 238 -11.62 -23.51 8.33
N LYS A 239 -10.49 -23.20 7.69
CA LYS A 239 -9.17 -23.23 8.33
C LYS A 239 -8.97 -22.03 9.25
N THR A 240 -8.14 -22.23 10.27
CA THR A 240 -7.71 -21.17 11.20
C THR A 240 -6.23 -20.91 11.03
N TYR A 241 -5.85 -19.64 11.07
CA TYR A 241 -4.48 -19.18 10.91
C TYR A 241 -4.07 -18.26 12.05
N GLN A 242 -2.76 -18.15 12.22
CA GLN A 242 -2.14 -17.27 13.18
C GLN A 242 -0.95 -16.53 12.57
N ALA A 243 -0.71 -15.33 13.06
CA ALA A 243 0.49 -14.55 12.79
C ALA A 243 0.90 -13.76 14.05
N GLN A 244 2.11 -13.23 14.05
CA GLN A 244 2.63 -12.36 15.11
C GLN A 244 3.08 -11.04 14.49
N TYR A 245 2.78 -9.95 15.18
CA TYR A 245 3.33 -8.64 14.88
C TYR A 245 3.68 -7.97 16.20
N ASP A 246 4.97 -7.75 16.43
CA ASP A 246 5.52 -7.24 17.69
C ASP A 246 4.97 -8.02 18.90
N ASP A 247 4.18 -7.40 19.78
CA ASP A 247 3.58 -8.03 20.96
C ASP A 247 2.11 -8.48 20.74
N LEU A 248 1.61 -8.36 19.51
CA LEU A 248 0.27 -8.75 19.12
C LEU A 248 0.23 -10.14 18.48
N THR A 249 -0.77 -10.91 18.86
CA THR A 249 -1.12 -12.18 18.23
C THR A 249 -2.35 -12.00 17.36
N TYR A 250 -2.24 -12.34 16.08
CA TYR A 250 -3.37 -12.31 15.15
C TYR A 250 -3.88 -13.72 14.96
N TYR A 251 -5.19 -13.88 15.03
CA TYR A 251 -5.90 -15.10 14.63
C TYR A 251 -6.90 -14.78 13.53
N LEU A 252 -6.96 -15.63 12.52
CA LEU A 252 -7.86 -15.49 11.39
C LEU A 252 -8.63 -16.79 11.18
N GLN A 253 -9.95 -16.72 11.08
CA GLN A 253 -10.82 -17.86 10.82
C GLN A 253 -11.51 -17.66 9.47
N ASP A 254 -11.34 -18.62 8.56
CA ASP A 254 -12.18 -18.71 7.37
C ASP A 254 -13.53 -19.30 7.77
N PHE A 255 -14.62 -18.71 7.29
CA PHE A 255 -15.95 -19.30 7.32
C PHE A 255 -16.40 -19.61 5.90
N LEU A 256 -17.05 -20.76 5.74
CA LEU A 256 -17.38 -21.36 4.46
C LEU A 256 -18.89 -21.37 4.22
N GLU A 257 -19.27 -21.01 3.01
CA GLU A 257 -20.61 -21.21 2.46
C GLU A 257 -20.48 -22.01 1.16
N ASN A 258 -21.21 -23.13 1.06
CA ASN A 258 -21.12 -24.07 -0.07
C ASN A 258 -19.67 -24.52 -0.38
N GLY A 259 -18.84 -24.67 0.65
CA GLY A 259 -17.43 -25.08 0.52
C GLY A 259 -16.47 -23.97 0.04
N GLN A 260 -16.95 -22.74 -0.15
CA GLN A 260 -16.14 -21.57 -0.52
C GLN A 260 -16.04 -20.59 0.64
N ILE A 261 -14.93 -19.85 0.73
CA ILE A 261 -14.76 -18.82 1.75
C ILE A 261 -15.76 -17.68 1.49
N SER A 262 -16.65 -17.43 2.47
CA SER A 262 -17.62 -16.34 2.47
C SER A 262 -17.23 -15.21 3.41
N GLU A 263 -16.54 -15.54 4.51
CA GLU A 263 -16.05 -14.58 5.50
C GLU A 263 -14.66 -14.97 5.98
N ARG A 264 -13.82 -13.96 6.23
CA ARG A 264 -12.61 -14.08 7.04
C ARG A 264 -12.74 -13.23 8.28
N LYS A 265 -12.73 -13.84 9.46
CA LYS A 265 -12.82 -13.13 10.73
C LYS A 265 -11.47 -13.05 11.40
N LEU A 266 -11.02 -11.84 11.68
CA LEU A 266 -9.80 -11.51 12.40
C LEU A 266 -10.13 -11.26 13.88
N VAL A 267 -9.30 -11.81 14.75
CA VAL A 267 -9.20 -11.47 16.18
C VAL A 267 -7.75 -11.12 16.50
N VAL A 268 -7.52 -10.03 17.22
CA VAL A 268 -6.19 -9.58 17.64
C VAL A 268 -6.12 -9.59 19.17
N LEU A 269 -5.07 -10.21 19.69
CA LEU A 269 -4.77 -10.24 21.12
C LEU A 269 -3.50 -9.44 21.42
N ASN A 270 -3.46 -8.82 22.60
CA ASN A 270 -2.26 -8.18 23.13
C ASN A 270 -1.32 -9.21 23.84
N ALA A 271 -0.20 -8.72 24.37
CA ALA A 271 0.76 -9.53 25.13
C ALA A 271 0.15 -10.28 26.34
N LYS A 272 -0.94 -9.76 26.92
CA LYS A 272 -1.67 -10.36 28.04
C LYS A 272 -2.72 -11.38 27.59
N LYS A 273 -2.80 -11.67 26.28
CA LYS A 273 -3.81 -12.54 25.65
C LYS A 273 -5.23 -12.01 25.77
N GLU A 274 -5.39 -10.72 25.96
CA GLU A 274 -6.69 -10.04 25.95
C GLU A 274 -7.05 -9.67 24.51
N GLN A 275 -8.29 -9.92 24.10
CA GLN A 275 -8.78 -9.50 22.79
C GLN A 275 -8.92 -7.97 22.75
N VAL A 276 -8.15 -7.34 21.87
CA VAL A 276 -8.11 -5.88 21.70
C VAL A 276 -8.82 -5.42 20.43
N PHE A 277 -8.96 -6.30 19.44
CA PHE A 277 -9.60 -5.97 18.18
C PHE A 277 -10.25 -7.20 17.53
N GLU A 278 -11.31 -6.96 16.76
CA GLU A 278 -11.95 -7.96 15.91
C GLU A 278 -12.49 -7.29 14.64
N LYS A 279 -12.46 -7.99 13.50
CA LYS A 279 -13.06 -7.53 12.25
C LYS A 279 -13.43 -8.72 11.38
N SER A 280 -14.59 -8.64 10.74
CA SER A 280 -14.99 -9.56 9.67
C SER A 280 -14.70 -8.90 8.32
N PHE A 281 -14.07 -9.64 7.42
CA PHE A 281 -13.93 -9.32 6.01
C PHE A 281 -14.89 -10.21 5.24
N VAL A 282 -15.85 -9.60 4.56
CA VAL A 282 -16.89 -10.28 3.78
C VAL A 282 -16.85 -9.74 2.36
N LYS A 283 -17.28 -10.55 1.40
CA LYS A 283 -17.50 -10.08 0.02
C LYS A 283 -18.88 -9.42 -0.02
N GLU A 284 -18.93 -8.10 -0.19
CA GLU A 284 -20.19 -7.33 -0.15
C GLU A 284 -20.78 -7.12 -1.56
N GLY A 285 -19.95 -7.14 -2.60
CA GLY A 285 -20.36 -6.89 -3.98
C GLY A 285 -19.89 -7.93 -5.02
N GLU A 286 -20.36 -7.74 -6.26
CA GLU A 286 -19.84 -8.45 -7.43
C GLU A 286 -18.40 -8.03 -7.71
N GLY A 287 -17.55 -8.97 -8.11
CA GLY A 287 -16.14 -8.68 -8.44
C GLY A 287 -15.22 -8.51 -7.23
N GLU A 288 -15.69 -8.84 -6.02
CA GLU A 288 -14.86 -8.98 -4.83
C GLU A 288 -14.38 -10.42 -4.64
N GLU A 289 -13.08 -10.57 -4.39
CA GLU A 289 -12.43 -11.85 -4.13
C GLU A 289 -11.50 -11.73 -2.92
N PHE A 290 -11.36 -12.81 -2.16
CA PHE A 290 -10.35 -12.85 -1.10
C PHE A 290 -8.97 -13.01 -1.73
N TYR A 291 -8.03 -12.13 -1.38
CA TYR A 291 -6.63 -12.36 -1.72
C TYR A 291 -6.14 -13.65 -1.05
N PRO A 292 -5.31 -14.47 -1.71
CA PRO A 292 -4.66 -15.59 -1.05
C PRO A 292 -3.91 -15.16 0.20
N LEU A 293 -3.89 -16.00 1.23
CA LEU A 293 -3.13 -15.69 2.45
C LEU A 293 -1.63 -15.85 2.21
N ASN A 294 -0.89 -14.77 2.51
CA ASN A 294 0.56 -14.70 2.48
C ASN A 294 1.22 -15.91 3.18
N GLY A 295 2.03 -16.67 2.44
CA GLY A 295 2.84 -17.78 2.97
C GLY A 295 2.08 -19.09 3.24
N VAL A 296 0.79 -19.17 2.89
CA VAL A 296 -0.02 -20.39 3.07
C VAL A 296 -0.62 -20.87 1.75
N GLU A 297 -1.16 -19.96 0.94
CA GLU A 297 -1.94 -20.30 -0.25
C GLU A 297 -1.21 -19.98 -1.57
N MET A 298 -0.05 -19.31 -1.48
CA MET A 298 0.78 -18.99 -2.63
C MET A 298 2.16 -19.65 -2.51
N ASP A 299 2.51 -20.47 -3.51
CA ASP A 299 3.87 -21.01 -3.73
C ASP A 299 4.82 -19.97 -4.37
N VAL A 300 4.35 -18.74 -4.58
CA VAL A 300 5.18 -17.63 -5.08
C VAL A 300 5.73 -16.89 -3.87
N ALA A 301 7.00 -17.13 -3.54
CA ALA A 301 7.66 -16.65 -2.33
C ALA A 301 7.65 -15.11 -2.14
N ASP A 302 7.38 -14.35 -3.22
CA ASP A 302 7.63 -12.91 -3.29
C ASP A 302 6.38 -12.03 -3.48
N TYR A 303 5.17 -12.58 -3.42
CA TYR A 303 3.94 -11.76 -3.48
C TYR A 303 3.29 -11.66 -2.09
N ASN A 304 3.17 -10.44 -1.58
CA ASN A 304 2.53 -10.14 -0.30
C ASN A 304 1.32 -9.22 -0.54
N SER A 305 0.12 -9.73 -0.24
CA SER A 305 -1.11 -8.94 -0.31
C SER A 305 -1.50 -8.37 1.04
N GLN A 306 -1.35 -9.14 2.14
CA GLN A 306 -1.75 -8.67 3.47
C GLN A 306 -0.62 -7.96 4.20
N TRP A 307 -0.90 -6.77 4.72
CA TRP A 307 0.07 -5.90 5.40
C TRP A 307 -0.43 -5.44 6.76
N THR A 308 0.50 -5.22 7.67
CA THR A 308 0.22 -4.64 8.99
C THR A 308 1.38 -3.79 9.49
N GLY A 309 1.07 -2.82 10.34
CA GLY A 309 2.06 -2.03 11.06
C GLY A 309 1.70 -0.57 11.19
N TYR A 310 2.63 0.28 11.60
CA TYR A 310 2.38 1.72 11.64
C TYR A 310 2.59 2.29 10.24
N LEU A 311 1.51 2.61 9.54
CA LEU A 311 1.60 3.25 8.22
C LEU A 311 1.79 4.77 8.36
N LEU A 312 1.04 5.38 9.28
CA LEU A 312 0.97 6.82 9.48
C LEU A 312 1.54 7.19 10.85
N LYS A 313 2.30 8.29 10.90
CA LYS A 313 2.90 8.80 12.13
C LYS A 313 1.81 9.26 13.10
N GLY A 314 1.88 8.83 14.36
CA GLY A 314 0.91 9.20 15.38
C GLY A 314 -0.48 8.54 15.22
N LYS A 315 -0.64 7.59 14.29
CA LYS A 315 -1.85 6.76 14.17
C LYS A 315 -1.60 5.33 14.66
N PRO A 316 -2.65 4.57 15.04
CA PRO A 316 -2.52 3.18 15.43
C PRO A 316 -1.99 2.27 14.31
N ILE A 317 -1.64 1.04 14.69
CA ILE A 317 -1.30 -0.03 13.75
C ILE A 317 -2.46 -0.23 12.78
N VAL A 318 -2.15 -0.45 11.50
CA VAL A 318 -3.12 -0.77 10.46
C VAL A 318 -3.07 -2.24 10.07
N ILE A 319 -4.13 -2.71 9.43
CA ILE A 319 -4.23 -4.00 8.77
C ILE A 319 -5.08 -3.87 7.50
N PHE A 320 -4.63 -4.42 6.38
CA PHE A 320 -5.34 -4.37 5.09
C PHE A 320 -4.84 -5.44 4.10
N GLY A 321 -5.45 -5.51 2.91
CA GLY A 321 -5.04 -6.40 1.82
C GLY A 321 -5.69 -7.79 1.82
N PHE A 322 -6.88 -7.92 2.41
CA PHE A 322 -7.63 -9.18 2.47
C PHE A 322 -8.57 -9.40 1.29
N LEU A 323 -9.03 -8.33 0.66
CA LEU A 323 -9.97 -8.34 -0.45
C LEU A 323 -9.32 -7.68 -1.67
N SER A 324 -9.47 -8.33 -2.81
CA SER A 324 -9.35 -7.75 -4.14
C SER A 324 -10.75 -7.34 -4.55
N GLN A 325 -10.91 -6.15 -5.10
CA GLN A 325 -12.22 -5.67 -5.54
C GLN A 325 -12.09 -5.05 -6.93
N SER A 326 -13.03 -5.40 -7.79
CA SER A 326 -13.14 -4.83 -9.14
C SER A 326 -13.83 -3.47 -9.12
N PHE A 327 -14.62 -3.22 -8.08
CA PHE A 327 -15.36 -1.99 -7.85
C PHE A 327 -15.05 -1.46 -6.45
N GLY A 328 -14.84 -0.16 -6.33
CA GLY A 328 -14.52 0.50 -5.07
C GLY A 328 -13.03 0.60 -4.75
N CYS A 329 -12.72 1.32 -3.67
CA CYS A 329 -11.35 1.68 -3.30
C CYS A 329 -10.83 0.93 -2.06
N THR A 330 -9.53 0.62 -2.04
CA THR A 330 -8.94 -0.18 -0.95
C THR A 330 -9.08 0.54 0.39
N VAL A 331 -9.49 -0.18 1.43
CA VAL A 331 -9.68 0.38 2.78
C VAL A 331 -8.60 -0.09 3.76
N ILE A 332 -7.99 0.87 4.44
CA ILE A 332 -7.05 0.68 5.54
C ILE A 332 -7.82 0.64 6.85
N THR A 333 -7.67 -0.46 7.60
CA THR A 333 -8.30 -0.60 8.91
C THR A 333 -7.29 -0.33 10.02
N PHE A 334 -7.60 0.59 10.95
CA PHE A 334 -6.82 0.75 12.17
C PHE A 334 -7.20 -0.30 13.21
N LEU A 335 -6.21 -0.84 13.92
CA LEU A 335 -6.38 -1.73 15.06
C LEU A 335 -6.76 -0.95 16.33
N ASP A 336 -7.67 0.01 16.18
CA ASP A 336 -8.32 0.76 17.24
C ASP A 336 -9.77 1.00 16.81
N LYS A 337 -10.72 0.51 17.61
CA LYS A 337 -12.16 0.63 17.32
C LYS A 337 -12.65 2.08 17.31
N LYS A 338 -11.88 3.02 17.86
CA LYS A 338 -12.22 4.45 17.90
C LYS A 338 -11.73 5.21 16.66
N GLU A 339 -10.75 4.66 15.93
CA GLU A 339 -10.25 5.29 14.71
C GLU A 339 -11.03 4.77 13.51
N PRO A 340 -11.66 5.67 12.71
CA PRO A 340 -12.37 5.25 11.52
C PRO A 340 -11.40 4.67 10.49
N ALA A 341 -11.87 3.67 9.73
CA ALA A 341 -11.11 3.16 8.60
C ALA A 341 -10.88 4.25 7.56
N MET A 342 -9.77 4.14 6.82
CA MET A 342 -9.36 5.12 5.81
C MET A 342 -9.34 4.49 4.44
N GLU A 343 -10.14 5.04 3.53
CA GLU A 343 -10.14 4.64 2.12
C GLU A 343 -8.97 5.29 1.38
N ILE A 344 -8.30 4.52 0.52
CA ILE A 344 -7.28 5.01 -0.42
C ILE A 344 -8.02 5.53 -1.66
N LYS A 345 -7.95 6.82 -1.94
CA LYS A 345 -8.59 7.46 -3.09
C LYS A 345 -8.06 6.90 -4.39
N CYS A 346 -8.99 6.48 -5.23
CA CYS A 346 -8.72 5.59 -6.33
C CYS A 346 -9.46 5.98 -7.64
N ASP A 347 -10.24 7.06 -7.62
CA ASP A 347 -11.08 7.51 -8.74
C ASP A 347 -11.93 6.36 -9.30
N ASN A 348 -12.69 5.71 -8.41
CA ASN A 348 -13.55 4.60 -8.77
C ASN A 348 -14.76 5.10 -9.58
N ARG A 349 -14.64 5.06 -10.91
CA ARG A 349 -15.70 5.48 -11.86
C ARG A 349 -16.63 4.36 -12.30
N HIS A 350 -16.54 3.20 -11.65
CA HIS A 350 -17.40 2.06 -11.92
C HIS A 350 -18.71 2.10 -11.14
#